data_AF-A0A3P7MX40-F1
#
_entry.id   AF-A0A3P7MX40-F1
#
_cell.length_a   1.000
_cell.length_b   1.000
_cell.length_c   1.000
_cell.angle_alpha   90.00
_cell.angle_beta   90.00
_cell.angle_gamma   90.00
#
_symmetry.space_group_name_H-M   'P 1'
#
loop_
_entity.id
_entity.type
_entity.pdbx_description
1 polymer ?
#
loop_
_entity_poly.entity_id
_entity_poly.type
_entity_poly.pdbx_seq_one_letter_code
_entity_poly.pdbx_strand_id
1 'polypeptide(L)'
;MQIYELVEQINQMKVHREFYLEFSQDPQGFITRWLASQSHDLQVMTDAVPGHPEEERRAEFYSASWMQEAVKRYFYNRVAGSKHSVGAIAHY
;
A
#
# COMPACT_ATOMS: atom_id res chain seq x y z
N MET A 1 11.02 -37.92 -9.79
CA MET A 1 9.91 -37.31 -9.03
C MET A 1 10.26 -37.22 -7.54
N GLN A 2 10.52 -38.34 -6.86
CA GLN A 2 10.77 -38.40 -5.43
C GLN A 2 11.96 -37.55 -4.91
N ILE A 3 13.06 -37.47 -5.68
CA ILE A 3 14.20 -36.60 -5.32
C ILE A 3 13.81 -35.12 -5.38
N TYR A 4 13.00 -34.72 -6.36
CA TYR A 4 12.57 -33.32 -6.50
C TYR A 4 11.65 -32.91 -5.34
N GLU A 5 10.70 -33.78 -4.96
CA GLU A 5 9.83 -33.54 -3.80
C GLU A 5 10.63 -33.42 -2.50
N LEU A 6 11.65 -34.26 -2.31
CA LEU A 6 12.51 -34.19 -1.13
C LEU A 6 13.32 -32.88 -1.10
N VAL A 7 13.85 -32.45 -2.25
CA VAL A 7 14.56 -31.16 -2.36
C VAL A 7 13.63 -30.00 -2.01
N GLU A 8 12.39 -30.05 -2.48
CA GLU A 8 11.39 -29.02 -2.16
C GLU A 8 11.03 -28.99 -0.67
N GLN A 9 10.85 -30.16 -0.05
CA GLN A 9 10.65 -30.27 1.40
C GLN A 9 11.82 -29.70 2.20
N ILE A 10 13.07 -29.97 1.79
CA ILE A 10 14.26 -29.41 2.42
C ILE A 10 14.26 -27.88 2.33
N ASN A 11 13.91 -27.33 1.17
CA ASN A 11 13.84 -25.88 0.98
C ASN A 11 12.75 -25.24 1.86
N GLN A 12 11.56 -25.85 1.94
CA GLN A 12 10.50 -25.38 2.84
C GLN A 12 10.95 -25.43 4.31
N MET A 13 11.61 -26.50 4.72
CA MET A 13 12.13 -26.64 6.09
C MET A 13 13.17 -25.57 6.41
N LYS A 14 14.04 -25.24 5.44
CA LYS A 14 15.05 -24.18 5.58
C LYS A 14 14.37 -22.81 5.78
N VAL A 15 13.37 -22.49 4.96
CA VAL A 15 12.60 -21.24 5.09
C VAL A 15 11.93 -21.14 6.46
N HIS A 16 11.28 -22.21 6.94
CA HIS A 16 10.68 -22.22 8.27
C HIS A 16 11.73 -22.00 9.37
N ARG A 17 12.87 -22.70 9.30
CA ARG A 17 13.95 -22.53 10.29
C ARG A 17 14.46 -21.10 10.33
N GLU A 18 14.68 -20.48 9.18
CA GLU A 18 15.16 -19.09 9.08
C GLU A 18 14.13 -18.12 9.67
N PHE A 19 12.84 -18.31 9.36
CA PHE A 19 11.75 -17.51 9.92
C PHE A 19 11.73 -17.54 11.45
N TYR A 20 11.72 -18.73 12.06
CA TYR A 20 11.67 -18.85 13.51
C TYR A 20 12.96 -18.41 14.20
N LEU A 21 14.11 -18.58 13.54
CA LEU A 21 15.39 -18.11 14.05
C LEU A 21 15.43 -16.58 14.11
N GLU A 22 15.05 -15.89 13.04
CA GLU A 22 14.99 -14.42 13.03
C GLU A 22 14.01 -13.89 14.08
N PHE A 23 12.82 -14.51 14.19
CA PHE A 23 11.86 -14.18 15.24
C PHE A 23 12.45 -14.32 16.64
N SER A 24 13.17 -15.41 16.93
CA SER A 24 13.76 -15.63 18.25
C SER A 24 14.87 -14.64 18.63
N GLN A 25 15.51 -14.01 17.65
CA GLN A 25 16.61 -13.06 17.88
C GLN A 25 16.10 -11.67 18.25
N ASP A 26 15.02 -11.22 17.61
CA ASP A 26 14.37 -9.93 17.86
C ASP A 26 12.86 -10.04 17.61
N PRO A 27 12.08 -10.56 18.57
CA PRO A 27 10.66 -10.81 18.37
C PRO A 27 9.87 -9.54 18.01
N GLN A 28 10.21 -8.41 18.64
CA GLN A 28 9.48 -7.16 18.47
C GLN A 28 9.75 -6.53 17.10
N GLY A 29 11.02 -6.39 16.71
CA GLY A 29 11.36 -5.86 15.40
C GLY A 29 10.95 -6.81 14.28
N PHE A 30 11.06 -8.12 14.50
CA PHE A 30 10.56 -9.12 13.56
C PHE A 30 9.06 -8.97 13.31
N ILE A 31 8.22 -8.92 14.35
CA ILE A 31 6.76 -8.76 14.18
C ILE A 31 6.45 -7.47 13.43
N THR A 32 7.15 -6.38 13.73
CA THR A 32 6.95 -5.09 13.05
C THR A 32 7.24 -5.20 11.55
N ARG A 33 8.39 -5.79 11.17
CA ARG A 33 8.76 -6.01 9.77
C ARG A 33 7.81 -7.00 9.08
N TRP A 34 7.43 -8.07 9.79
CA TRP A 34 6.54 -9.10 9.28
C TRP A 34 5.14 -8.53 8.97
N LEU A 35 4.57 -7.74 9.88
CA LEU A 35 3.29 -7.06 9.64
C LEU A 35 3.36 -6.09 8.44
N ALA A 36 4.47 -5.35 8.31
CA ALA A 36 4.68 -4.47 7.15
C ALA A 36 4.74 -5.26 5.83
N SER A 37 5.46 -6.39 5.81
CA SER A 37 5.52 -7.28 4.65
C SER A 37 4.13 -7.82 4.28
N GLN A 38 3.39 -8.36 5.25
CA GLN A 38 2.06 -8.93 5.01
C GLN A 38 1.05 -7.86 4.54
N SER A 39 1.15 -6.64 5.08
CA SER A 39 0.34 -5.52 4.61
C SER A 39 0.65 -5.14 3.17
N HIS A 40 1.94 -5.15 2.79
CA HIS A 40 2.35 -4.86 1.42
C HIS A 40 1.89 -5.95 0.45
N ASP A 41 2.09 -7.22 0.79
CA ASP A 41 1.66 -8.35 -0.02
C ASP A 41 0.14 -8.31 -0.26
N LEU A 42 -0.64 -7.98 0.77
CA LEU A 42 -2.08 -7.81 0.65
C LEU A 42 -2.46 -6.67 -0.31
N GLN A 43 -1.78 -5.53 -0.25
CA GLN A 43 -2.02 -4.40 -1.16
C GLN A 43 -1.75 -4.82 -2.61
N VAL A 44 -0.64 -5.52 -2.86
CA VAL A 44 -0.25 -6.02 -4.18
C VAL A 44 -1.28 -7.03 -4.71
N MET A 45 -1.77 -7.94 -3.87
CA MET A 45 -2.75 -8.95 -4.28
C MET A 45 -4.14 -8.39 -4.55
N THR A 46 -4.49 -7.26 -3.94
CA THR A 46 -5.85 -6.68 -4.03
C THR A 46 -5.98 -5.56 -5.05
N ASP A 47 -4.90 -5.20 -5.74
CA ASP A 47 -4.80 -3.96 -6.53
C ASP A 47 -5.32 -2.73 -5.77
N ALA A 48 -5.25 -2.79 -4.43
CA ALA A 48 -5.70 -1.69 -3.60
C ALA A 48 -4.79 -0.50 -3.93
N VAL A 49 -5.39 0.56 -4.46
CA VAL A 49 -4.67 1.83 -4.64
C VAL A 49 -4.03 2.16 -3.31
N PRO A 50 -2.71 2.45 -3.26
CA PRO A 50 -2.05 2.82 -2.02
C PRO A 50 -2.62 4.15 -1.55
N GLY A 51 -3.70 4.10 -0.78
CA GLY A 51 -3.98 5.11 0.23
C GLY A 51 -3.21 4.67 1.46
N HIS A 52 -2.51 5.61 2.09
CA HIS A 52 -1.99 5.40 3.43
C HIS A 52 -2.93 6.16 4.37
N PRO A 53 -4.12 5.61 4.70
CA PRO A 53 -5.14 6.34 5.46
C PRO A 53 -4.61 6.85 6.80
N GLU A 54 -3.67 6.13 7.41
CA GLU A 54 -3.00 6.55 8.64
C GLU A 54 -1.98 7.68 8.43
N GLU A 55 -1.30 7.72 7.29
CA GLU A 55 -0.41 8.84 6.94
C GLU A 55 -1.22 10.07 6.55
N GLU A 56 -2.29 9.89 5.77
CA GLU A 56 -3.25 10.93 5.39
C GLU A 56 -3.90 11.60 6.61
N ARG A 57 -4.02 10.90 7.75
CA ARG A 57 -4.47 11.52 9.01
C ARG A 57 -3.49 12.54 9.59
N ARG A 58 -2.20 12.48 9.23
CA ARG A 58 -1.15 13.33 9.80
C ARG A 58 -0.96 14.57 8.94
N ALA A 59 -0.88 15.75 9.58
CA ALA A 59 -0.68 17.01 8.86
C ALA A 59 0.61 17.03 8.01
N GLU A 60 1.65 16.31 8.45
CA GLU A 60 2.93 16.15 7.76
C GLU A 60 2.78 15.57 6.35
N PHE A 61 1.80 14.68 6.12
CA PHE A 61 1.52 14.12 4.81
C PHE A 61 1.23 15.21 3.76
N TYR A 62 0.55 16.28 4.18
CA TYR A 62 0.19 17.41 3.32
C TYR A 62 1.29 18.48 3.20
N SER A 63 2.45 18.28 3.83
CA SER A 63 3.61 19.16 3.67
C SER A 63 4.49 18.82 2.47
N ALA A 64 4.15 17.75 1.74
CA ALA A 64 4.93 17.26 0.62
C ALA A 64 4.91 18.17 -0.62
N SER A 65 5.96 18.06 -1.46
CA SER A 65 6.12 18.90 -2.66
C SER A 65 5.00 18.75 -3.68
N TRP A 66 4.34 17.59 -3.73
CA TRP A 66 3.20 17.33 -4.62
C TRP A 66 1.93 18.09 -4.21
N MET A 67 1.84 18.60 -2.97
CA MET A 67 0.61 19.21 -2.44
C MET A 67 0.17 20.42 -3.25
N GLN A 68 1.10 21.31 -3.63
CA GLN A 68 0.77 22.52 -4.39
C GLN A 68 0.13 22.20 -5.75
N GLU A 69 0.65 21.19 -6.43
CA GLU A 69 0.11 20.74 -7.70
C GLU A 69 -1.25 20.04 -7.51
N ALA A 70 -1.39 19.23 -6.46
CA ALA A 70 -2.66 18.58 -6.13
C ALA A 70 -3.78 19.60 -5.87
N VAL A 71 -3.50 20.67 -5.13
CA VAL A 71 -4.45 21.78 -4.88
C VAL A 71 -4.88 22.44 -6.19
N LYS A 72 -3.94 22.76 -7.08
CA LYS A 72 -4.25 23.38 -8.39
C LYS A 72 -5.16 22.50 -9.23
N ARG A 73 -4.84 21.21 -9.35
CA ARG A 73 -5.65 20.23 -10.09
C ARG A 73 -7.06 20.11 -9.51
N TYR A 74 -7.16 20.05 -8.18
CA TYR A 74 -8.44 20.00 -7.50
C TYR A 74 -9.32 21.22 -7.85
N PHE A 75 -8.77 22.44 -7.76
CA PHE A 75 -9.52 23.66 -8.10
C PHE A 75 -9.92 23.70 -9.57
N TYR A 76 -9.00 23.35 -10.48
CA TYR A 76 -9.29 23.30 -11.90
C TYR A 76 -10.46 22.36 -12.21
N ASN A 77 -10.41 21.13 -11.68
CA ASN A 77 -11.45 20.12 -11.90
C ASN A 77 -12.79 20.54 -11.28
N ARG A 78 -12.77 21.14 -10.09
CA ARG A 78 -13.99 21.63 -9.44
C ARG A 78 -14.67 22.72 -10.27
N VAL A 79 -13.92 23.69 -10.77
CA VAL A 79 -14.47 24.77 -11.60
C VAL A 79 -14.95 24.24 -12.96
N ALA A 80 -14.20 23.33 -13.58
CA ALA A 80 -14.60 22.69 -14.83
C ALA A 80 -15.91 21.89 -14.67
N GLY A 81 -16.04 21.13 -13.58
CA GLY A 81 -17.26 20.40 -13.24
C GLY A 81 -18.46 21.32 -12.99
N SER A 82 -18.27 22.42 -12.24
CA SER A 82 -19.32 23.42 -12.04
C SER A 82 -19.79 24.04 -13.35
N LYS A 83 -18.87 24.38 -14.27
CA LYS A 83 -19.22 24.90 -15.61
C LYS A 83 -20.03 23.89 -16.42
N HIS A 84 -19.68 22.60 -16.36
CA HIS A 84 -20.44 21.52 -16.98
C HIS A 84 -21.86 21.40 -16.42
N SER A 85 -22.01 21.45 -15.09
CA SER A 85 -23.33 21.39 -14.45
C SER A 85 -24.21 22.59 -14.77
N VAL A 86 -23.67 23.81 -14.79
CA VAL A 86 -24.43 25.03 -15.14
C VAL A 86 -24.83 25.03 -16.61
N GLY A 87 -23.96 24.56 -17.51
CA GLY A 87 -24.31 24.37 -18.92
C GLY A 87 -25.43 23.34 -19.11
N ALA A 88 -25.42 22.24 -18.36
CA ALA A 88 -26.47 21.22 -18.42
C ALA A 88 -27.84 21.73 -17.94
N ILE A 89 -27.87 22.62 -16.93
CA ILE A 89 -29.12 23.22 -16.42
C ILE A 89 -29.66 24.29 -17.39
N ALA A 90 -28.79 24.99 -18.13
CA ALA A 90 -29.18 26.02 -19.10
C ALA A 90 -29.78 25.45 -20.41
N HIS A 91 -29.71 24.13 -20.62
CA HIS A 91 -30.24 23.44 -21.80
C HIS A 91 -31.56 22.68 -21.54
N TYR A 92 -32.19 22.87 -20.37
CA TYR A 92 -33.56 22.46 -20.05
C TYR A 92 -34.47 23.69 -19.93
#